data_AF-A0A9E3V4M7-F1
#
_entry.id   AF-A0A9E3V4M7-F1
#
_cell.length_a   1.000
_cell.length_b   1.000
_cell.length_c   1.000
_cell.angle_alpha   90.00
_cell.angle_beta   90.00
_cell.angle_gamma   90.00
#
_symmetry.space_group_name_H-M   'P 1'
#
loop_
_entity.id
_entity.type
_entity.pdbx_description
1 polymer ?
#
loop_
_entity_poly.entity_id
_entity_poly.type
_entity_poly.pdbx_seq_one_letter_code
_entity_poly.pdbx_strand_id
1 'polypeptide(L)'
;MRPPSDRFALAAVLALAIAARLAVMVPAAGRPLGDPDNYLPLARALAEGRGFTLDGRPTAYRPPLYPLVLAPLIGLGRYVGLGILALHLALGLGTVALTALAVRRWG
;
A
#
# COMPACT_ATOMS: atom_id res chain seq x y z
N MET A 1 35.50 -14.57 -5.75
CA MET A 1 34.51 -13.85 -4.89
C MET A 1 33.61 -14.90 -4.24
N ARG A 2 33.52 -14.95 -2.91
CA ARG A 2 32.53 -15.82 -2.23
C ARG A 2 31.15 -15.17 -2.39
N PRO A 3 30.10 -15.93 -2.75
CA PRO A 3 28.76 -15.37 -2.80
C PRO A 3 28.39 -14.85 -1.40
N PRO A 4 27.68 -13.70 -1.31
CA PRO A 4 27.13 -13.25 -0.04
C PRO A 4 26.22 -14.32 0.55
N SER A 5 26.18 -14.42 1.88
CA SER A 5 25.25 -15.32 2.56
C SER A 5 23.80 -14.96 2.22
N ASP A 6 22.90 -15.95 2.14
CA ASP A 6 21.50 -15.75 1.76
C ASP A 6 20.79 -14.66 2.57
N ARG A 7 21.17 -14.51 3.84
CA ARG A 7 20.63 -13.47 4.73
C ARG A 7 21.07 -12.08 4.30
N PHE A 8 22.33 -11.91 3.89
CA PHE A 8 22.85 -10.65 3.37
C PHE A 8 22.18 -10.29 2.05
N ALA A 9 22.03 -11.27 1.15
CA ALA A 9 21.33 -11.06 -0.12
C ALA A 9 19.87 -10.62 0.10
N LEU A 10 19.13 -11.29 1.00
CA LEU A 10 17.76 -10.89 1.35
C LEU A 10 17.70 -9.49 1.95
N ALA A 11 18.60 -9.16 2.89
CA ALA A 11 18.66 -7.83 3.49
C ALA A 11 18.94 -6.75 2.44
N ALA A 12 19.83 -7.01 1.49
CA ALA A 12 20.12 -6.10 0.38
C ALA A 12 18.89 -5.91 -0.53
N VAL A 13 18.15 -6.97 -0.85
CA VAL A 13 16.91 -6.89 -1.63
C VAL A 13 15.83 -6.10 -0.90
N LEU A 14 15.66 -6.30 0.41
CA LEU A 14 14.72 -5.54 1.23
C LEU A 14 15.10 -4.05 1.29
N ALA A 15 16.38 -3.76 1.53
CA ALA A 15 16.88 -2.38 1.53
C ALA A 15 16.68 -1.69 0.18
N LEU A 16 16.96 -2.39 -0.92
CA LEU A 16 16.71 -1.90 -2.27
C LEU A 16 15.22 -1.67 -2.52
N ALA A 17 14.35 -2.58 -2.09
CA ALA A 17 12.89 -2.44 -2.23
C ALA A 17 12.34 -1.25 -1.44
N ILE A 18 12.88 -0.97 -0.25
CA ILE A 18 12.57 0.24 0.53
C ILE A 18 13.05 1.47 -0.23
N ALA A 19 14.32 1.51 -0.64
CA ALA A 19 14.92 2.65 -1.31
C ALA A 19 14.18 3.00 -2.61
N ALA A 20 13.86 2.00 -3.44
CA ALA A 20 13.10 2.17 -4.67
C ALA A 20 11.70 2.75 -4.41
N ARG A 21 11.01 2.29 -3.36
CA ARG A 21 9.70 2.84 -2.99
C ARG A 21 9.80 4.28 -2.50
N LEU A 22 10.74 4.56 -1.60
CA LEU A 22 10.94 5.91 -1.08
C LEU A 22 11.33 6.90 -2.19
N ALA A 23 12.14 6.47 -3.15
CA ALA A 23 12.53 7.29 -4.30
C ALA A 23 11.33 7.75 -5.15
N VAL A 24 10.25 6.96 -5.21
CA VAL A 24 9.00 7.33 -5.89
C VAL A 24 8.07 8.11 -4.96
N MET A 25 7.96 7.70 -3.69
CA MET A 25 6.98 8.23 -2.75
C MET A 25 7.34 9.63 -2.23
N VAL A 26 8.64 9.91 -1.98
CA VAL A 26 9.07 11.20 -1.43
C VAL A 26 8.77 12.37 -2.39
N PRO A 27 9.10 12.29 -3.70
CA PRO A 27 8.71 13.34 -4.64
C PRO A 27 7.19 13.48 -4.81
N ALA A 28 6.43 12.40 -4.59
CA ALA A 28 4.98 12.38 -4.73
C ALA A 28 4.24 12.89 -3.48
N ALA A 29 4.88 12.90 -2.30
CA ALA A 29 4.23 13.21 -1.02
C ALA A 29 3.65 14.64 -0.91
N GLY A 30 4.16 15.59 -1.70
CA GLY A 30 3.66 16.96 -1.76
C GLY A 30 2.62 17.23 -2.85
N ARG A 31 2.31 16.23 -3.69
CA ARG A 31 1.31 16.36 -4.75
C ARG A 31 -0.06 15.94 -4.19
N PRO A 32 -1.16 16.54 -4.68
CA PRO A 32 -2.48 15.97 -4.43
C PRO A 32 -2.43 14.48 -4.78
N LEU A 33 -2.96 13.63 -3.90
CA LEU A 33 -3.12 12.22 -4.20
C LEU A 33 -4.05 12.15 -5.42
N GLY A 34 -3.46 12.01 -6.59
CA GLY A 34 -4.18 11.69 -7.79
C GLY A 34 -4.82 10.34 -7.53
N ASP A 35 -6.13 10.33 -7.35
CA ASP A 35 -6.93 9.13 -7.21
C ASP A 35 -7.87 9.04 -8.41
N PRO A 36 -7.36 8.67 -9.61
CA PRO A 36 -8.18 8.58 -10.81
C PRO A 36 -9.36 7.62 -10.64
N ASP A 37 -9.23 6.67 -9.72
CA ASP A 37 -10.20 5.61 -9.47
C ASP A 37 -11.17 5.93 -8.32
N ASN A 38 -11.05 7.07 -7.67
CA ASN A 38 -11.90 7.53 -6.56
C ASN A 38 -11.99 6.53 -5.39
N TYR A 39 -10.90 5.84 -5.07
CA TYR A 39 -10.83 4.95 -3.91
C TYR A 39 -10.95 5.68 -2.55
N LEU A 40 -10.45 6.91 -2.43
CA LEU A 40 -10.54 7.73 -1.22
C LEU A 40 -11.99 8.17 -0.91
N PRO A 41 -12.76 8.70 -1.89
CA PRO A 41 -14.20 8.92 -1.72
C PRO A 41 -14.97 7.66 -1.28
N LEU A 42 -14.69 6.51 -1.90
CA LEU A 42 -15.30 5.23 -1.50
C LEU A 42 -14.93 4.83 -0.07
N ALA A 43 -13.65 4.93 0.29
CA ALA A 43 -13.16 4.63 1.63
C ALA A 43 -13.79 5.55 2.68
N ARG A 44 -13.98 6.83 2.36
CA ARG A 44 -14.67 7.78 3.23
C ARG A 44 -16.14 7.43 3.40
N ALA A 45 -16.85 7.09 2.32
CA ALA A 45 -18.24 6.64 2.41
C ALA A 45 -18.40 5.37 3.27
N LEU A 46 -17.47 4.42 3.14
CA LEU A 46 -17.41 3.23 3.99
C LEU A 46 -17.18 3.57 5.45
N ALA A 47 -16.21 4.45 5.74
CA ALA A 47 -15.92 4.90 7.10
C ALA A 47 -17.10 5.64 7.75
N GLU A 48 -17.93 6.32 6.95
CA GLU A 48 -19.17 7.00 7.36
C GLU A 48 -20.37 6.04 7.47
N GLY A 49 -20.21 4.74 7.18
CA GLY A 49 -21.30 3.76 7.23
C GLY A 49 -22.28 3.81 6.05
N ARG A 50 -21.96 4.58 4.99
CA ARG A 50 -22.81 4.69 3.78
C ARG A 50 -22.62 3.53 2.80
N GLY A 51 -21.64 2.66 3.04
CA GLY A 51 -21.31 1.54 2.15
C GLY A 51 -20.49 1.97 0.92
N PHE A 52 -20.48 1.11 -0.12
CA PHE A 52 -19.80 1.40 -1.39
C PHE A 52 -20.60 2.40 -2.22
N THR A 53 -20.54 3.67 -1.84
CA THR A 53 -21.21 4.77 -2.56
C THR A 53 -20.19 5.76 -3.11
N LEU A 54 -20.38 6.16 -4.36
CA LEU A 54 -19.64 7.25 -5.01
C LEU A 54 -20.65 8.31 -5.43
N ASP A 55 -20.43 9.57 -5.05
CA ASP A 55 -21.33 10.68 -5.33
C ASP A 55 -22.80 10.42 -4.93
N GLY A 56 -23.00 9.72 -3.81
CA GLY A 56 -24.31 9.36 -3.28
C GLY A 56 -25.00 8.20 -4.01
N ARG A 57 -24.37 7.59 -5.01
CA ARG A 57 -24.90 6.44 -5.74
C ARG A 57 -24.16 5.16 -5.33
N PRO A 58 -24.87 4.07 -5.00
CA PRO A 58 -24.25 2.76 -4.80
C PRO A 58 -23.47 2.35 -6.06
N THR A 59 -22.26 1.81 -5.89
CA THR A 59 -21.39 1.40 -6.98
C THR A 59 -20.68 0.08 -6.67
N ALA A 60 -20.54 -0.76 -7.70
CA ALA A 60 -19.74 -1.98 -7.68
C ALA A 60 -18.62 -1.96 -8.75
N TYR A 61 -18.39 -0.80 -9.38
CA TYR A 61 -17.41 -0.64 -10.48
C TYR A 61 -15.94 -0.71 -10.01
N ARG A 62 -15.68 -0.82 -8.71
CA ARG A 62 -14.34 -0.86 -8.13
C ARG A 62 -14.20 -2.06 -7.20
N PRO A 63 -13.04 -2.76 -7.24
CA PRO A 63 -12.78 -3.86 -6.32
C PRO A 63 -12.94 -3.43 -4.86
N PRO A 64 -13.64 -4.21 -4.02
CA PRO A 64 -14.01 -3.76 -2.67
C PRO A 64 -12.83 -3.78 -1.68
N LEU A 65 -11.81 -4.60 -1.93
CA LEU A 65 -10.73 -4.84 -0.97
C LEU A 65 -9.97 -3.55 -0.61
N TYR A 66 -9.57 -2.77 -1.61
CA TYR A 66 -8.74 -1.59 -1.37
C TYR A 66 -9.49 -0.47 -0.62
N PRO A 67 -10.73 -0.09 -0.99
CA PRO A 67 -11.56 0.80 -0.16
C PRO A 67 -11.72 0.33 1.29
N LEU A 68 -11.91 -0.98 1.52
CA LEU A 68 -12.06 -1.54 2.87
C LEU A 68 -10.77 -1.39 3.69
N VAL A 69 -9.61 -1.59 3.07
CA VAL A 69 -8.31 -1.39 3.72
C VAL A 69 -8.05 0.10 4.01
N LEU A 70 -8.51 1.00 3.13
CA LEU A 70 -8.35 2.44 3.30
C LEU A 70 -9.32 3.06 4.32
N ALA A 71 -10.53 2.51 4.47
CA ALA A 71 -11.58 3.03 5.36
C ALA A 71 -11.08 3.34 6.80
N PRO A 72 -10.36 2.45 7.50
CA PRO A 72 -9.84 2.77 8.84
C PRO A 72 -8.79 3.90 8.83
N LEU A 73 -8.05 4.08 7.74
CA LEU A 73 -7.05 5.15 7.61
C LEU A 73 -7.67 6.53 7.47
N ILE A 74 -8.94 6.62 7.04
CA ILE A 74 -9.67 7.89 6.95
C ILE A 74 -9.74 8.60 8.32
N GLY A 75 -9.78 7.83 9.42
CA GLY A 75 -9.76 8.37 10.79
C GLY A 75 -8.47 9.14 11.14
N LEU A 76 -7.39 9.00 10.36
CA LEU A 76 -6.14 9.73 10.56
C LEU A 76 -6.21 11.20 10.12
N GLY A 77 -7.31 11.61 9.46
CA GLY A 77 -7.54 12.99 9.05
C GLY A 77 -6.41 13.53 8.17
N ARG A 78 -5.75 14.60 8.62
CA ARG A 78 -4.61 15.20 7.88
C ARG A 78 -3.43 14.26 7.65
N TYR A 79 -3.32 13.18 8.43
CA TYR A 79 -2.24 12.19 8.32
C TYR A 79 -2.61 10.98 7.46
N VAL A 80 -3.79 10.98 6.82
CA VAL A 80 -4.23 9.87 5.95
C VAL A 80 -3.19 9.53 4.86
N GLY A 81 -2.54 10.54 4.27
CA GLY A 81 -1.50 10.34 3.27
C GLY A 81 -0.29 9.57 3.82
N LEU A 82 0.14 9.87 5.06
CA LEU A 82 1.21 9.12 5.72
C LEU A 82 0.79 7.68 6.03
N GLY A 83 -0.47 7.48 6.45
CA GLY A 83 -1.04 6.14 6.65
C GLY A 83 -1.04 5.32 5.36
N ILE A 84 -1.40 5.92 4.24
CA ILE A 84 -1.37 5.28 2.92
C ILE A 84 0.06 4.97 2.48
N LEU A 85 1.02 5.89 2.69
CA LEU A 85 2.43 5.63 2.44
C LEU A 85 2.93 4.43 3.27
N ALA A 86 2.65 4.41 4.57
CA ALA A 86 3.04 3.34 5.47
C ALA A 86 2.43 1.99 5.03
N LEU A 87 1.16 1.99 4.64
CA LEU A 87 0.48 0.82 4.10
C LEU A 87 1.19 0.28 2.84
N HIS A 88 1.53 1.14 1.87
CA HIS A 88 2.21 0.72 0.64
C HIS A 88 3.62 0.18 0.90
N LEU A 89 4.34 0.77 1.86
CA LEU A 89 5.63 0.24 2.29
C LEU A 89 5.46 -1.13 2.93
N ALA A 90 4.50 -1.29 3.85
CA ALA A 90 4.25 -2.56 4.52
C ALA A 90 3.84 -3.68 3.55
N LEU A 91 2.89 -3.42 2.66
CA LEU A 91 2.48 -4.36 1.61
C LEU A 91 3.66 -4.73 0.72
N GLY A 92 4.47 -3.74 0.38
CA GLY A 92 5.64 -3.92 -0.45
C GLY A 92 6.74 -4.80 0.13
N LEU A 93 7.07 -4.58 1.40
CA LEU A 93 8.01 -5.43 2.14
C LEU A 93 7.42 -6.83 2.34
N GLY A 94 6.12 -6.89 2.65
CA GLY A 94 5.38 -8.13 2.78
C GLY A 94 5.49 -9.00 1.52
N THR A 95 5.32 -8.42 0.33
CA THR A 95 5.50 -9.15 -0.94
C THR A 95 6.91 -9.73 -1.05
N VAL A 96 7.95 -8.94 -0.80
CA VAL A 96 9.35 -9.42 -0.89
C VAL A 96 9.62 -10.55 0.10
N ALA A 97 9.17 -10.39 1.34
CA ALA A 97 9.35 -11.38 2.39
C ALA A 97 8.58 -12.68 2.11
N LEU A 98 7.34 -12.59 1.63
CA LEU A 98 6.51 -13.74 1.27
C LEU A 98 7.09 -14.48 0.05
N THR A 99 7.62 -13.78 -0.94
CA THR A 99 8.32 -14.40 -2.08
C THR A 99 9.55 -15.16 -1.62
N ALA A 100 10.37 -14.57 -0.74
CA ALA A 100 11.53 -15.24 -0.17
C ALA A 100 11.13 -16.49 0.66
N LEU A 101 10.03 -16.41 1.41
CA LEU A 101 9.49 -17.55 2.15
C LEU A 101 8.99 -18.65 1.22
N ALA A 102 8.28 -18.30 0.13
CA ALA A 102 7.76 -19.24 -0.83
C ALA A 102 8.89 -20.02 -1.51
N VAL A 103 9.96 -19.33 -1.94
CA VAL A 103 11.17 -19.97 -2.49
C VAL A 103 11.76 -20.95 -1.47
N ARG A 104 11.88 -20.56 -0.20
CA ARG A 104 12.44 -21.45 0.84
C ARG A 104 11.55 -22.64 1.21
N ARG A 105 10.25 -22.58 0.91
CA ARG A 105 9.28 -23.62 1.25
C ARG A 105 9.08 -24.60 0.11
N TRP A 106 9.16 -24.14 -1.14
CA TRP A 106 8.78 -24.92 -2.33
C TRP A 106 9.87 -25.03 -3.40
N GLY A 107 10.99 -24.33 -3.26
CA GLY A 107 12.19 -24.49 -4.09
C GLY A 107 13.20 -25.41 -3.43
#